data_AF-A0A968Y3R7-F1
#
_entry.id   AF-A0A968Y3R7-F1
#
_cell.length_a   1.000
_cell.length_b   1.000
_cell.length_c   1.000
_cell.angle_alpha   90.00
_cell.angle_beta   90.00
_cell.angle_gamma   90.00
#
_symmetry.space_group_name_H-M   'P 1'
#
loop_
_entity.id
_entity.type
_entity.pdbx_description
1 polymer ?
#
loop_
_entity_poly.entity_id
_entity_poly.type
_entity_poly.pdbx_seq_one_letter_code
_entity_poly.pdbx_strand_id
1 'polypeptide(L)'
;MTAYQYDSQHPQTKVLPTMYDLPSENPEEPGLDVFHRVQAQLTSDSCIPPNCPLDRALIASDLNIYYDSNHPNWYKKPDWFIVVAVPQLYRDRDLRMSYVVWDEQVIPLIVAEFLSDSTEAEDLGFTYAEPNKPPTKWQVYERILKIPYYIIFSKNTNQLRVFKLVRNRYREQVLTDGKFWIAELELSIGLWFGFYQGCSRLWLRWYDVNGNLVLTPEEFERQRAQLESQRAELENQRAEAERERAEAERERAEAERERANRLADRLRAMGINPDEL
;
A
#
# COMPACT_ATOMS: atom_id res chain seq x y z
N MET A 1 15.79 -50.71 -18.47
CA MET A 1 15.93 -49.24 -18.57
C MET A 1 15.01 -48.77 -19.68
N THR A 2 13.79 -48.40 -19.32
CA THR A 2 12.80 -47.82 -20.24
C THR A 2 12.65 -46.37 -19.84
N ALA A 3 13.15 -45.47 -20.69
CA ALA A 3 13.06 -44.04 -20.51
C ALA A 3 11.60 -43.61 -20.72
N TYR A 4 11.01 -42.99 -19.70
CA TYR A 4 9.75 -42.28 -19.85
C TYR A 4 10.02 -40.96 -20.58
N GLN A 5 9.63 -40.88 -21.85
CA GLN A 5 9.45 -39.62 -22.55
C GLN A 5 8.23 -38.91 -21.95
N TYR A 6 8.46 -37.83 -21.21
CA TYR A 6 7.40 -36.89 -20.84
C TYR A 6 7.02 -36.07 -22.09
N ASP A 7 5.93 -36.47 -22.73
CA ASP A 7 5.29 -35.67 -23.78
C ASP A 7 4.68 -34.42 -23.13
N SER A 8 5.34 -33.29 -23.31
CA SER A 8 4.95 -32.00 -22.72
C SER A 8 3.97 -31.29 -23.64
N GLN A 9 2.81 -31.90 -23.88
CA GLN A 9 1.68 -31.22 -24.51
C GLN A 9 0.82 -30.60 -23.41
N HIS A 10 1.13 -29.37 -23.01
CA HIS A 10 0.17 -28.57 -22.25
C HIS A 10 -1.08 -28.38 -23.12
N PRO A 11 -2.28 -28.82 -22.69
CA PRO A 11 -3.48 -28.53 -23.44
C PRO A 11 -3.66 -27.02 -23.50
N GLN A 12 -3.86 -26.48 -24.71
CA GLN A 12 -4.24 -25.09 -24.90
C GLN A 12 -5.43 -24.81 -23.98
N THR A 13 -5.18 -24.03 -22.94
CA THR A 13 -6.17 -23.77 -21.90
C THR A 13 -7.28 -22.97 -22.56
N LYS A 14 -8.45 -23.60 -22.72
CA LYS A 14 -9.63 -22.94 -23.30
C LYS A 14 -9.92 -21.70 -22.47
N VAL A 15 -9.90 -20.51 -23.08
CA VAL A 15 -10.28 -19.27 -22.42
C VAL A 15 -11.76 -19.39 -22.04
N LEU A 16 -12.05 -19.37 -20.75
CA LEU A 16 -13.39 -19.44 -20.19
C LEU A 16 -13.95 -18.02 -20.02
N PRO A 17 -15.28 -17.85 -20.10
CA PRO A 17 -15.89 -16.54 -19.91
C PRO A 17 -15.59 -15.99 -18.51
N THR A 18 -15.40 -14.68 -18.44
CA THR A 18 -15.28 -13.88 -17.23
C THR A 18 -16.66 -13.30 -16.84
N MET A 19 -16.73 -12.59 -15.72
CA MET A 19 -17.96 -11.88 -15.34
C MET A 19 -18.37 -10.78 -16.32
N TYR A 20 -17.47 -10.32 -17.19
CA TYR A 20 -17.77 -9.34 -18.24
C TYR A 20 -18.37 -9.99 -19.50
N ASP A 21 -18.20 -11.31 -19.64
CA ASP A 21 -18.73 -12.10 -20.76
C ASP A 21 -20.12 -12.69 -20.46
N LEU A 22 -20.59 -12.57 -19.21
CA LEU A 22 -21.80 -13.21 -18.70
C LEU A 22 -22.80 -12.16 -18.20
N PRO A 23 -24.12 -12.44 -18.24
CA PRO A 23 -25.12 -11.54 -17.72
C PRO A 23 -25.01 -11.38 -16.19
N SER A 24 -25.13 -10.14 -15.71
CA SER A 24 -25.28 -9.81 -14.29
C SER A 24 -26.74 -10.02 -13.84
N GLU A 25 -26.95 -10.30 -12.54
CA GLU A 25 -28.30 -10.30 -11.93
C GLU A 25 -28.98 -8.93 -12.09
N ASN A 26 -28.18 -7.86 -12.07
CA ASN A 26 -28.61 -6.51 -12.43
C ASN A 26 -27.86 -6.06 -13.70
N PRO A 27 -28.50 -6.01 -14.88
CA PRO A 27 -27.84 -5.61 -16.13
C PRO A 27 -27.24 -4.20 -16.11
N GLU A 28 -27.74 -3.31 -15.25
CA GLU A 28 -27.23 -1.94 -15.11
C GLU A 28 -26.02 -1.86 -14.16
N GLU A 29 -25.73 -2.92 -13.40
CA GLU A 29 -24.60 -3.00 -12.47
C GLU A 29 -23.76 -4.25 -12.78
N PRO A 30 -22.74 -4.13 -13.64
CA PRO A 30 -21.73 -5.17 -13.74
C PRO A 30 -21.06 -5.30 -12.36
N GLY A 31 -20.97 -6.53 -11.85
CA GLY A 31 -20.41 -6.78 -10.52
C GLY A 31 -18.96 -6.28 -10.38
N LEU A 32 -18.50 -6.13 -9.14
CA LEU A 32 -17.12 -5.75 -8.84
C LEU A 32 -16.22 -6.99 -8.87
N ASP A 33 -15.15 -6.95 -9.69
CA ASP A 33 -14.17 -8.03 -9.70
C ASP A 33 -13.22 -7.96 -8.49
N VAL A 34 -12.43 -9.02 -8.28
CA VAL A 34 -11.47 -9.08 -7.17
C VAL A 34 -10.37 -8.02 -7.29
N PHE A 35 -10.00 -7.64 -8.51
CA PHE A 35 -8.94 -6.66 -8.74
C PHE A 35 -9.34 -5.28 -8.20
N HIS A 36 -10.55 -4.79 -8.49
CA HIS A 36 -10.97 -3.45 -8.07
C HIS A 36 -10.95 -3.34 -6.55
N ARG A 37 -11.48 -4.35 -5.84
CA ARG A 37 -11.42 -4.41 -4.36
C ARG A 37 -9.99 -4.39 -3.83
N VAL A 38 -9.12 -5.24 -4.38
CA VAL A 38 -7.73 -5.36 -3.91
C VAL A 38 -6.92 -4.10 -4.21
N GLN A 39 -7.10 -3.51 -5.40
CA GLN A 39 -6.43 -2.28 -5.79
C GLN A 39 -6.92 -1.08 -4.95
N ALA A 40 -8.23 -0.95 -4.73
CA ALA A 40 -8.79 0.10 -3.87
C ALA A 40 -8.23 0.00 -2.45
N GLN A 41 -8.21 -1.21 -1.86
CA GLN A 41 -7.64 -1.45 -0.54
C GLN A 41 -6.17 -1.04 -0.48
N LEU A 42 -5.36 -1.46 -1.46
CA LEU A 42 -3.94 -1.14 -1.49
C LEU A 42 -3.67 0.36 -1.64
N THR A 43 -4.46 1.05 -2.47
CA THR A 43 -4.38 2.50 -2.64
C THR A 43 -4.75 3.21 -1.33
N SER A 44 -5.75 2.72 -0.60
CA SER A 44 -6.15 3.26 0.70
C SER A 44 -5.08 3.04 1.78
N ASP A 45 -4.60 1.81 1.93
CA ASP A 45 -3.66 1.42 2.98
C ASP A 45 -2.29 2.10 2.83
N SER A 46 -1.92 2.48 1.61
CA SER A 46 -0.69 3.23 1.35
C SER A 46 -0.90 4.75 1.26
N CYS A 47 -2.12 5.27 1.36
CA CYS A 47 -2.39 6.71 1.33
C CYS A 47 -2.23 7.31 2.74
N ILE A 48 -0.99 7.57 3.14
CA ILE A 48 -0.65 8.13 4.46
C ILE A 48 0.01 9.50 4.25
N PRO A 49 -0.77 10.56 3.99
CA PRO A 49 -0.23 11.90 3.77
C PRO A 49 0.43 12.44 5.06
N PRO A 50 1.69 12.91 5.01
CA PRO A 50 2.39 13.40 6.20
C PRO A 50 1.82 14.71 6.76
N ASN A 51 1.14 15.50 5.91
CA ASN A 51 0.58 16.80 6.24
C ASN A 51 -0.92 16.75 6.60
N CYS A 52 -1.55 15.57 6.55
CA CYS A 52 -2.98 15.39 6.82
C CYS A 52 -3.19 14.23 7.80
N PRO A 53 -3.58 14.52 9.05
CA PRO A 53 -3.95 13.48 10.00
C PRO A 53 -5.06 12.58 9.43
N LEU A 54 -4.90 11.25 9.57
CA LEU A 54 -5.84 10.29 8.98
C LEU A 54 -7.27 10.40 9.56
N ASP A 55 -7.42 10.89 10.78
CA ASP A 55 -8.73 11.18 11.39
C ASP A 55 -9.45 12.39 10.76
N ARG A 56 -8.71 13.17 9.94
CA ARG A 56 -9.17 14.35 9.19
C ARG A 56 -9.18 14.12 7.68
N ALA A 57 -9.17 12.87 7.25
CA ALA A 57 -9.41 12.49 5.87
C ALA A 57 -10.42 11.34 5.80
N LEU A 58 -11.31 11.43 4.82
CA LEU A 58 -12.14 10.30 4.40
C LEU A 58 -11.51 9.69 3.16
N ILE A 59 -11.06 8.45 3.26
CA ILE A 59 -10.76 7.61 2.10
C ILE A 59 -11.90 6.61 1.94
N ALA A 60 -12.45 6.50 0.74
CA ALA A 60 -13.55 5.59 0.46
C ALA A 60 -13.40 4.93 -0.91
N SER A 61 -14.02 3.78 -1.06
CA SER A 61 -14.08 3.00 -2.30
C SER A 61 -15.48 2.45 -2.49
N ASP A 62 -15.98 2.43 -3.72
CA ASP A 62 -17.32 1.92 -4.05
C ASP A 62 -18.45 2.60 -3.25
N LEU A 63 -18.27 3.88 -2.90
CA LEU A 63 -19.21 4.69 -2.12
C LEU A 63 -19.86 5.76 -2.98
N ASN A 64 -21.19 5.87 -2.93
CA ASN A 64 -21.94 6.84 -3.72
C ASN A 64 -21.65 8.29 -3.30
N ILE A 65 -21.31 9.12 -4.28
CA ILE A 65 -21.17 10.57 -4.17
C ILE A 65 -22.41 11.22 -4.79
N TYR A 66 -23.25 11.84 -3.96
CA TYR A 66 -24.40 12.64 -4.38
C TYR A 66 -23.99 14.10 -4.52
N TYR A 67 -24.29 14.71 -5.66
CA TYR A 67 -23.71 16.01 -6.05
C TYR A 67 -24.73 17.09 -6.44
N ASP A 68 -26.03 16.77 -6.50
CA ASP A 68 -27.08 17.73 -6.84
C ASP A 68 -28.30 17.57 -5.92
N SER A 69 -28.58 18.60 -5.11
CA SER A 69 -29.71 18.61 -4.18
C SER A 69 -31.07 18.69 -4.88
N ASN A 70 -31.12 19.16 -6.13
CA ASN A 70 -32.34 19.18 -6.94
C ASN A 70 -32.60 17.83 -7.61
N HIS A 71 -31.58 16.98 -7.71
CA HIS A 71 -31.66 15.63 -8.26
C HIS A 71 -31.07 14.61 -7.27
N PRO A 72 -31.73 14.36 -6.12
CA PRO A 72 -31.15 13.58 -5.02
C PRO A 72 -30.89 12.10 -5.37
N ASN A 73 -31.42 11.60 -6.49
CA ASN A 73 -31.15 10.25 -7.00
C ASN A 73 -29.96 10.21 -7.98
N TRP A 74 -29.33 11.35 -8.27
CA TRP A 74 -28.15 11.41 -9.15
C TRP A 74 -26.89 11.28 -8.30
N TYR A 75 -26.11 10.25 -8.60
CA TYR A 75 -24.85 9.98 -7.92
C TYR A 75 -23.80 9.49 -8.91
N LYS A 76 -22.54 9.49 -8.48
CA LYS A 76 -21.46 8.72 -9.08
C LYS A 76 -20.84 7.83 -8.02
N LYS A 77 -20.35 6.67 -8.43
CA LYS A 77 -19.76 5.68 -7.54
C LYS A 77 -18.34 5.40 -8.02
N PRO A 78 -17.35 6.17 -7.56
CA PRO A 78 -15.97 5.95 -7.96
C PRO A 78 -15.39 4.70 -7.32
N ASP A 79 -14.42 4.07 -7.98
CA ASP A 79 -13.68 2.96 -7.40
C ASP A 79 -12.90 3.37 -6.16
N TRP A 80 -12.36 4.60 -6.15
CA TRP A 80 -11.64 5.14 -5.00
C TRP A 80 -11.67 6.67 -4.98
N PHE A 81 -11.77 7.28 -3.79
CA PHE A 81 -11.61 8.72 -3.63
C PHE A 81 -11.11 9.10 -2.23
N ILE A 82 -10.55 10.31 -2.13
CA ILE A 82 -10.17 10.92 -0.85
C ILE A 82 -10.76 12.32 -0.74
N VAL A 83 -11.29 12.62 0.45
CA VAL A 83 -11.67 13.95 0.88
C VAL A 83 -10.79 14.33 2.07
N VAL A 84 -10.12 15.46 1.99
CA VAL A 84 -9.29 15.98 3.08
C VAL A 84 -10.07 17.02 3.88
N ALA A 85 -9.65 17.25 5.13
CA ALA A 85 -10.28 18.18 6.06
C ALA A 85 -11.73 17.83 6.44
N VAL A 86 -12.07 16.54 6.42
CA VAL A 86 -13.34 16.01 6.94
C VAL A 86 -13.07 14.89 7.95
N PRO A 87 -13.87 14.74 9.02
CA PRO A 87 -13.70 13.62 9.96
C PRO A 87 -13.89 12.28 9.26
N GLN A 88 -13.18 11.24 9.69
CA GLN A 88 -13.36 9.89 9.16
C GLN A 88 -14.77 9.33 9.41
N LEU A 89 -15.34 9.61 10.58
CA LEU A 89 -16.69 9.21 10.96
C LEU A 89 -17.72 10.27 10.56
N TYR A 90 -18.90 9.83 10.14
CA TYR A 90 -20.05 10.70 9.96
C TYR A 90 -20.56 11.14 11.33
N ARG A 91 -20.62 12.47 11.54
CA ARG A 91 -21.06 13.10 12.81
C ARG A 91 -20.35 12.53 14.06
N ASP A 92 -19.07 12.17 13.90
CA ASP A 92 -18.21 11.63 14.95
C ASP A 92 -18.74 10.32 15.61
N ARG A 93 -19.57 9.56 14.89
CA ARG A 93 -20.21 8.34 15.43
C ARG A 93 -20.22 7.16 14.47
N ASP A 94 -20.67 7.37 13.24
CA ASP A 94 -21.02 6.29 12.33
C ASP A 94 -20.08 6.22 11.12
N LEU A 95 -20.00 5.05 10.50
CA LEU A 95 -19.37 4.91 9.18
C LEU A 95 -20.27 5.54 8.12
N ARG A 96 -19.66 6.13 7.07
CA ARG A 96 -20.41 6.72 5.96
C ARG A 96 -21.00 5.66 5.05
N MET A 97 -22.31 5.77 4.82
CA MET A 97 -23.06 4.95 3.84
C MET A 97 -23.17 5.64 2.47
N SER A 98 -22.89 6.93 2.41
CA SER A 98 -22.78 7.72 1.19
C SER A 98 -22.00 9.00 1.49
N TYR A 99 -21.61 9.72 0.44
CA TYR A 99 -21.04 11.05 0.53
C TYR A 99 -21.97 12.06 -0.12
N VAL A 100 -22.64 12.87 0.69
CA VAL A 100 -23.63 13.85 0.23
C VAL A 100 -22.99 15.23 0.22
N VAL A 101 -22.58 15.73 -0.95
CA VAL A 101 -21.70 16.91 -1.07
C VAL A 101 -22.34 18.17 -0.47
N TRP A 102 -23.65 18.34 -0.57
CA TRP A 102 -24.35 19.49 0.03
C TRP A 102 -24.60 19.35 1.55
N ASP A 103 -24.41 18.18 2.15
CA ASP A 103 -24.41 18.01 3.61
C ASP A 103 -22.97 18.18 4.14
N GLU A 104 -22.00 17.56 3.47
CA GLU A 104 -20.59 17.56 3.86
C GLU A 104 -19.87 18.89 3.56
N GLN A 105 -20.34 19.65 2.57
CA GLN A 105 -19.82 20.97 2.16
C GLN A 105 -18.35 20.98 1.70
N VAL A 106 -17.75 19.80 1.51
CA VAL A 106 -16.39 19.60 1.01
C VAL A 106 -16.43 18.71 -0.22
N ILE A 107 -15.59 19.01 -1.20
CA ILE A 107 -15.49 18.25 -2.45
C ILE A 107 -14.30 17.28 -2.32
N PRO A 108 -14.38 16.07 -2.90
CA PRO A 108 -13.22 15.19 -3.01
C PRO A 108 -12.00 15.88 -3.63
N LEU A 109 -10.83 15.63 -3.04
CA LEU A 109 -9.56 16.11 -3.57
C LEU A 109 -9.14 15.28 -4.79
N ILE A 110 -9.34 13.97 -4.71
CA ILE A 110 -8.96 13.00 -5.74
C ILE A 110 -10.10 12.02 -5.93
N VAL A 111 -10.41 11.73 -7.19
CA VAL A 111 -11.17 10.55 -7.59
C VAL A 111 -10.29 9.68 -8.47
N ALA A 112 -10.32 8.36 -8.26
CA ALA A 112 -9.66 7.37 -9.10
C ALA A 112 -10.67 6.34 -9.62
N GLU A 113 -10.53 5.97 -10.89
CA GLU A 113 -11.30 4.92 -11.56
C GLU A 113 -10.32 3.88 -12.11
N PHE A 114 -10.65 2.61 -11.92
CA PHE A 114 -9.88 1.47 -12.40
C PHE A 114 -10.58 0.88 -13.61
N LEU A 115 -9.94 0.98 -14.78
CA LEU A 115 -10.64 0.65 -16.02
C LEU A 115 -10.96 -0.84 -16.12
N SER A 116 -12.23 -1.09 -16.46
CA SER A 116 -12.74 -2.36 -16.95
C SER A 116 -13.25 -2.19 -18.38
N ASP A 117 -13.37 -3.30 -19.13
CA ASP A 117 -13.78 -3.26 -20.54
C ASP A 117 -15.18 -2.65 -20.73
N SER A 118 -16.05 -2.71 -19.71
CA SER A 118 -17.41 -2.15 -19.76
C SER A 118 -17.52 -0.67 -19.39
N THR A 119 -16.55 -0.11 -18.65
CA THR A 119 -16.64 1.27 -18.12
C THR A 119 -15.66 2.25 -18.79
N GLU A 120 -14.71 1.74 -19.57
CA GLU A 120 -13.60 2.51 -20.16
C GLU A 120 -14.07 3.78 -20.91
N ALA A 121 -15.11 3.67 -21.74
CA ALA A 121 -15.59 4.82 -22.50
C ALA A 121 -16.16 5.95 -21.61
N GLU A 122 -16.85 5.62 -20.50
CA GLU A 122 -17.37 6.62 -19.58
C GLU A 122 -16.23 7.25 -18.77
N ASP A 123 -15.33 6.42 -18.25
CA ASP A 123 -14.21 6.85 -17.40
C ASP A 123 -13.22 7.74 -18.17
N LEU A 124 -12.99 7.44 -19.45
CA LEU A 124 -12.15 8.24 -20.36
C LEU A 124 -12.86 9.48 -20.93
N GLY A 125 -14.15 9.69 -20.62
CA GLY A 125 -14.91 10.85 -21.09
C GLY A 125 -15.32 10.78 -22.57
N PHE A 126 -15.36 9.58 -23.15
CA PHE A 126 -15.82 9.35 -24.52
C PHE A 126 -17.34 9.16 -24.64
N THR A 127 -18.04 9.03 -23.52
CA THR A 127 -19.50 9.00 -23.47
C THR A 127 -20.10 10.41 -23.56
N TYR A 128 -21.12 10.57 -24.41
CA TYR A 128 -21.88 11.81 -24.54
C TYR A 128 -23.01 11.85 -23.52
N ALA A 129 -23.33 13.05 -23.03
CA ALA A 129 -24.48 13.25 -22.17
C ALA A 129 -25.78 13.11 -22.97
N GLU A 130 -26.74 12.39 -22.40
CA GLU A 130 -28.08 12.25 -22.94
C GLU A 130 -29.07 13.20 -22.24
N PRO A 131 -30.06 13.75 -22.96
CA PRO A 131 -31.12 14.54 -22.34
C PRO A 131 -31.89 13.73 -21.28
N ASN A 132 -32.20 14.36 -20.13
CA ASN A 132 -32.95 13.76 -19.02
C ASN A 132 -32.29 12.54 -18.35
N LYS A 133 -30.99 12.32 -18.57
CA LYS A 133 -30.17 11.33 -17.86
C LYS A 133 -29.16 12.05 -16.94
N PRO A 134 -28.65 11.38 -15.89
CA PRO A 134 -27.57 11.93 -15.08
C PRO A 134 -26.36 12.31 -15.95
N PRO A 135 -25.67 13.43 -15.67
CA PRO A 135 -24.42 13.79 -16.33
C PRO A 135 -23.36 12.66 -16.29
N THR A 136 -22.44 12.66 -17.26
CA THR A 136 -21.37 11.65 -17.32
C THR A 136 -20.36 11.83 -16.18
N LYS A 137 -19.62 10.77 -15.81
CA LYS A 137 -18.53 10.87 -14.80
C LYS A 137 -17.62 12.07 -15.04
N TRP A 138 -17.13 12.24 -16.27
CA TRP A 138 -16.26 13.37 -16.62
C TRP A 138 -16.93 14.73 -16.38
N GLN A 139 -18.20 14.90 -16.74
CA GLN A 139 -18.92 16.16 -16.50
C GLN A 139 -19.12 16.43 -15.02
N VAL A 140 -19.49 15.41 -14.24
CA VAL A 140 -19.67 15.53 -12.79
C VAL A 140 -18.35 15.93 -12.15
N TYR A 141 -17.28 15.18 -12.39
CA TYR A 141 -15.99 15.41 -11.74
C TYR A 141 -15.34 16.73 -12.19
N GLU A 142 -15.32 17.05 -13.50
CA GLU A 142 -14.66 18.25 -14.03
C GLU A 142 -15.47 19.53 -13.78
N ARG A 143 -16.77 19.51 -14.11
CA ARG A 143 -17.57 20.73 -14.30
C ARG A 143 -18.45 21.07 -13.11
N ILE A 144 -19.02 20.04 -12.47
CA ILE A 144 -19.96 20.20 -11.35
C ILE A 144 -19.18 20.23 -10.05
N LEU A 145 -18.53 19.12 -9.70
CA LEU A 145 -17.75 18.98 -8.48
C LEU A 145 -16.41 19.70 -8.54
N LYS A 146 -15.81 19.84 -9.73
CA LYS A 146 -14.49 20.47 -9.90
C LYS A 146 -13.41 19.80 -9.03
N ILE A 147 -13.39 18.47 -9.04
CA ILE A 147 -12.42 17.66 -8.31
C ILE A 147 -11.01 18.02 -8.82
N PRO A 148 -10.05 18.35 -7.93
CA PRO A 148 -8.72 18.79 -8.36
C PRO A 148 -7.94 17.76 -9.18
N TYR A 149 -8.02 16.48 -8.80
CA TYR A 149 -7.28 15.40 -9.44
C TYR A 149 -8.19 14.23 -9.82
N TYR A 150 -8.08 13.79 -11.07
CA TYR A 150 -8.76 12.61 -11.56
C TYR A 150 -7.75 11.59 -12.09
N ILE A 151 -7.75 10.40 -11.51
CA ILE A 151 -6.76 9.35 -11.78
C ILE A 151 -7.46 8.20 -12.50
N ILE A 152 -6.85 7.68 -13.54
CA ILE A 152 -7.33 6.52 -14.26
C ILE A 152 -6.21 5.49 -14.33
N PHE A 153 -6.50 4.26 -13.92
CA PHE A 153 -5.55 3.15 -14.02
C PHE A 153 -6.17 1.96 -14.75
N SER A 154 -5.59 1.56 -15.88
CA SER A 154 -6.01 0.36 -16.59
C SER A 154 -5.28 -0.87 -16.09
N LYS A 155 -6.03 -1.85 -15.57
CA LYS A 155 -5.50 -3.15 -15.17
C LYS A 155 -5.02 -4.00 -16.36
N ASN A 156 -5.53 -3.71 -17.56
CA ASN A 156 -5.28 -4.47 -18.78
C ASN A 156 -4.03 -3.95 -19.51
N THR A 157 -3.90 -2.63 -19.67
CA THR A 157 -2.77 -2.00 -20.37
C THR A 157 -1.65 -1.55 -19.43
N ASN A 158 -1.90 -1.58 -18.11
CA ASN A 158 -1.03 -0.99 -17.09
C ASN A 158 -0.74 0.50 -17.31
N GLN A 159 -1.66 1.21 -17.97
CA GLN A 159 -1.54 2.65 -18.17
C GLN A 159 -2.09 3.41 -16.97
N LEU A 160 -1.26 4.28 -16.39
CA LEU A 160 -1.66 5.30 -15.42
C LEU A 160 -1.82 6.63 -16.15
N ARG A 161 -2.98 7.26 -16.00
CA ARG A 161 -3.27 8.62 -16.50
C ARG A 161 -3.71 9.47 -15.32
N VAL A 162 -3.18 10.68 -15.23
CA VAL A 162 -3.53 11.63 -14.18
C VAL A 162 -3.97 12.93 -14.84
N PHE A 163 -5.14 13.41 -14.47
CA PHE A 163 -5.68 14.68 -14.92
C PHE A 163 -5.73 15.65 -13.75
N LYS A 164 -5.27 16.87 -13.97
CA LYS A 164 -5.38 17.97 -13.01
C LYS A 164 -6.34 19.01 -13.53
N LEU A 165 -7.21 19.53 -12.67
CA LEU A 165 -8.10 20.63 -13.01
C LEU A 165 -7.29 21.93 -13.10
N VAL A 166 -7.15 22.47 -14.31
CA VAL A 166 -6.43 23.71 -14.61
C VAL A 166 -7.36 24.65 -15.37
N ARG A 167 -7.66 25.82 -14.77
CA ARG A 167 -8.58 26.82 -15.34
C ARG A 167 -9.94 26.20 -15.71
N ASN A 168 -10.54 25.45 -14.78
CA ASN A 168 -11.85 24.77 -14.91
C ASN A 168 -11.92 23.66 -15.98
N ARG A 169 -10.78 23.11 -16.42
CA ARG A 169 -10.73 21.97 -17.34
C ARG A 169 -9.68 20.97 -16.90
N TYR A 170 -9.98 19.70 -17.06
CA TYR A 170 -8.97 18.67 -16.87
C TYR A 170 -7.91 18.76 -17.94
N ARG A 171 -6.66 18.72 -17.50
CA ARG A 171 -5.48 18.58 -18.34
C ARG A 171 -4.74 17.33 -17.91
N GLU A 172 -4.50 16.44 -18.85
CA GLU A 172 -3.63 15.30 -18.61
C GLU A 172 -2.23 15.79 -18.22
N GLN A 173 -1.65 15.15 -17.22
CA GLN A 173 -0.36 15.48 -16.65
C GLN A 173 0.70 14.53 -17.15
N VAL A 174 1.91 15.05 -17.36
CA VAL A 174 3.07 14.22 -17.67
C VAL A 174 3.60 13.63 -16.37
N LEU A 175 3.79 12.32 -16.34
CA LEU A 175 4.37 11.61 -15.23
C LEU A 175 5.90 11.73 -15.29
N THR A 176 6.54 12.07 -14.16
CA THR A 176 8.00 12.07 -14.02
C THR A 176 8.41 10.74 -13.39
N ASP A 177 9.28 9.98 -14.05
CA ASP A 177 9.67 8.62 -13.64
C ASP A 177 8.47 7.71 -13.32
N GLY A 178 7.41 7.85 -14.11
CA GLY A 178 6.17 7.08 -13.95
C GLY A 178 5.30 7.48 -12.74
N LYS A 179 5.56 8.64 -12.13
CA LYS A 179 4.83 9.15 -10.96
C LYS A 179 4.30 10.56 -11.18
N PHE A 180 3.28 10.93 -10.40
CA PHE A 180 2.76 12.30 -10.34
C PHE A 180 2.69 12.81 -8.90
N TRP A 181 3.25 13.99 -8.65
CA TRP A 181 3.25 14.63 -7.34
C TRP A 181 1.94 15.37 -7.07
N ILE A 182 1.33 15.09 -5.92
CA ILE A 182 0.11 15.73 -5.42
C ILE A 182 0.48 16.54 -4.19
N ALA A 183 0.68 17.85 -4.40
CA ALA A 183 1.20 18.76 -3.39
C ALA A 183 0.33 18.82 -2.13
N GLU A 184 -0.99 18.75 -2.30
CA GLU A 184 -1.96 18.81 -1.21
C GLU A 184 -1.85 17.63 -0.24
N LEU A 185 -1.33 16.48 -0.70
CA LEU A 185 -1.09 15.30 0.13
C LEU A 185 0.37 15.10 0.50
N GLU A 186 1.30 15.86 -0.09
CA GLU A 186 2.74 15.60 -0.02
C GLU A 186 3.12 14.15 -0.38
N LEU A 187 2.41 13.59 -1.36
CA LEU A 187 2.64 12.24 -1.88
C LEU A 187 2.73 12.25 -3.40
N SER A 188 3.50 11.31 -3.95
CA SER A 188 3.40 10.95 -5.37
C SER A 188 2.56 9.69 -5.56
N ILE A 189 1.80 9.63 -6.64
CA ILE A 189 1.10 8.41 -7.08
C ILE A 189 1.81 7.82 -8.30
N GLY A 190 1.99 6.50 -8.33
CA GLY A 190 2.65 5.81 -9.44
C GLY A 190 2.42 4.31 -9.43
N LEU A 191 3.05 3.61 -10.39
CA LEU A 191 2.96 2.16 -10.48
C LEU A 191 4.17 1.48 -9.82
N TRP A 192 3.88 0.45 -9.02
CA TRP A 192 4.86 -0.42 -8.38
C TRP A 192 4.64 -1.85 -8.84
N PHE A 193 5.71 -2.52 -9.32
CA PHE A 193 5.66 -3.95 -9.61
C PHE A 193 5.98 -4.73 -8.35
N GLY A 194 5.06 -5.60 -7.92
CA GLY A 194 5.31 -6.48 -6.80
C GLY A 194 4.16 -7.41 -6.47
N PHE A 195 4.37 -8.20 -5.41
CA PHE A 195 3.44 -9.21 -4.95
C PHE A 195 2.55 -8.65 -3.84
N TYR A 196 1.24 -8.67 -4.05
CA TYR A 196 0.25 -8.27 -3.07
C TYR A 196 -0.99 -9.16 -3.17
N GLN A 197 -1.53 -9.59 -2.02
CA GLN A 197 -2.73 -10.44 -1.94
C GLN A 197 -2.70 -11.65 -2.90
N GLY A 198 -1.55 -12.32 -3.01
CA GLY A 198 -1.41 -13.53 -3.84
C GLY A 198 -1.08 -13.29 -5.32
N CYS A 199 -0.91 -12.03 -5.76
CA CYS A 199 -0.71 -11.71 -7.17
C CYS A 199 0.48 -10.77 -7.40
N SER A 200 1.38 -11.15 -8.32
CA SER A 200 2.47 -10.30 -8.82
C SER A 200 2.01 -9.52 -10.04
N ARG A 201 1.97 -8.19 -9.94
CA ARG A 201 1.60 -7.28 -11.04
C ARG A 201 2.04 -5.85 -10.77
N LEU A 202 1.75 -4.95 -11.71
CA LEU A 202 1.78 -3.51 -11.46
C LEU A 202 0.55 -3.11 -10.65
N TRP A 203 0.80 -2.40 -9.56
CA TRP A 203 -0.19 -1.86 -8.63
C TRP A 203 -0.06 -0.35 -8.55
N LEU A 204 -1.18 0.37 -8.48
CA LEU A 204 -1.20 1.79 -8.14
C LEU A 204 -0.86 1.97 -6.65
N ARG A 205 0.17 2.75 -6.34
CA ARG A 205 0.74 2.93 -4.99
C ARG A 205 1.22 4.35 -4.76
N TRP A 206 1.26 4.74 -3.50
CA TRP A 206 1.78 6.03 -3.05
C TRP A 206 3.27 5.98 -2.72
N TYR A 207 3.95 7.11 -2.94
CA TYR A 207 5.34 7.34 -2.62
C TYR A 207 5.49 8.62 -1.81
N ASP A 208 6.42 8.61 -0.85
CA ASP A 208 6.74 9.78 -0.04
C ASP A 208 7.51 10.85 -0.84
N VAL A 209 7.81 11.98 -0.20
CA VAL A 209 8.58 13.10 -0.77
C VAL A 209 10.00 12.71 -1.23
N ASN A 210 10.56 11.62 -0.69
CA ASN A 210 11.88 11.11 -1.05
C ASN A 210 11.81 10.06 -2.18
N GLY A 211 10.61 9.73 -2.67
CA GLY A 211 10.38 8.72 -3.69
C GLY A 211 10.35 7.28 -3.16
N ASN A 212 10.33 7.08 -1.83
CA ASN A 212 10.17 5.75 -1.24
C ASN A 212 8.71 5.32 -1.28
N LEU A 213 8.47 4.02 -1.40
CA LEU A 213 7.12 3.46 -1.33
C LEU A 213 6.54 3.73 0.07
N VAL A 214 5.32 4.27 0.15
CA VAL A 214 4.60 4.33 1.42
C VAL A 214 4.14 2.92 1.76
N LEU A 215 4.61 2.42 2.89
CA LEU A 215 4.31 1.07 3.36
C LEU A 215 2.85 1.00 3.82
N THR A 216 2.19 -0.11 3.52
CA THR A 216 0.91 -0.43 4.17
C THR A 216 1.14 -0.70 5.66
N PRO A 217 0.09 -0.65 6.50
CA PRO A 217 0.22 -1.02 7.91
C PRO A 217 0.83 -2.41 8.11
N GLU A 218 0.43 -3.40 7.31
CA GLU A 218 0.97 -4.75 7.36
C GLU A 218 2.47 -4.80 7.00
N GLU A 219 2.88 -4.08 5.95
CA GLU A 219 4.29 -4.01 5.53
C GLU A 219 5.15 -3.33 6.60
N PHE A 220 4.64 -2.27 7.22
CA PHE A 220 5.31 -1.56 8.30
C PHE A 220 5.46 -2.44 9.54
N GLU A 221 4.41 -3.16 9.95
CA GLU A 221 4.47 -4.12 11.06
C GLU A 221 5.48 -5.24 10.79
N ARG A 222 5.46 -5.81 9.58
CA ARG A 222 6.42 -6.84 9.17
C ARG A 222 7.87 -6.33 9.24
N GLN A 223 8.12 -5.12 8.74
CA GLN A 223 9.44 -4.51 8.79
C GLN A 223 9.90 -4.26 10.23
N ARG A 224 9.01 -3.77 11.11
CA ARG A 224 9.31 -3.58 12.54
C ARG A 224 9.64 -4.90 13.23
N ALA A 225 8.83 -5.93 13.03
CA ALA A 225 9.07 -7.25 13.61
C ALA A 225 10.40 -7.85 13.15
N GLN A 226 10.75 -7.68 11.87
CA GLN A 226 12.03 -8.13 11.34
C GLN A 226 13.22 -7.39 11.97
N LEU A 227 13.11 -6.06 12.14
CA LEU A 227 14.15 -5.26 12.79
C LEU A 227 14.31 -5.63 14.27
N GLU A 228 13.21 -5.87 14.97
CA GLU A 228 13.22 -6.31 16.36
C GLU A 228 13.88 -7.68 16.51
N SER A 229 13.53 -8.63 15.64
CA SER A 229 14.15 -9.96 15.61
C SER A 229 15.66 -9.88 15.37
N GLN A 230 16.12 -9.03 14.44
CA GLN A 230 17.55 -8.84 14.17
C GLN A 230 18.28 -8.24 15.37
N ARG A 231 17.64 -7.30 16.09
CA ARG A 231 18.21 -6.70 17.30
C ARG A 231 18.35 -7.72 18.42
N ALA A 232 17.32 -8.54 18.65
CA ALA A 232 17.34 -9.60 19.64
C ALA A 232 18.43 -10.66 19.32
N GLU A 233 18.58 -11.03 18.05
CA GLU A 233 19.62 -11.96 17.62
C GLU A 233 21.03 -11.39 17.85
N LEU A 234 21.25 -10.11 17.53
CA LEU A 234 22.52 -9.44 17.79
C LEU A 234 22.83 -9.33 19.28
N GLU A 235 21.83 -9.06 20.12
CA GLU A 235 22.00 -9.01 21.57
C GLU A 235 22.35 -10.38 22.16
N ASN A 236 21.69 -11.45 21.71
CA ASN A 236 22.02 -12.81 22.11
C ASN A 236 23.46 -13.19 21.74
N GLN A 237 23.90 -12.88 20.52
CA GLN A 237 25.28 -13.14 20.09
C GLN A 237 26.30 -12.37 20.94
N ARG A 238 25.98 -11.14 21.35
CA ARG A 238 26.85 -10.36 22.24
C ARG A 238 26.91 -10.96 23.64
N ALA A 239 25.78 -11.37 24.19
CA ALA A 239 25.72 -12.02 25.50
C ALA A 239 26.47 -13.37 25.51
N GLU A 240 26.36 -14.15 24.44
CA GLU A 240 27.11 -15.40 24.28
C GLU A 240 28.62 -15.14 24.18
N ALA A 241 29.04 -14.20 23.35
CA ALA A 241 30.45 -13.82 23.24
C ALA A 241 31.03 -13.26 24.55
N GLU A 242 30.22 -12.56 25.36
CA GLU A 242 30.62 -12.09 26.68
C GLU A 242 30.77 -13.25 27.68
N ARG A 243 29.85 -14.22 27.65
CA ARG A 243 29.95 -15.45 28.46
C ARG A 243 31.19 -16.26 28.10
N GLU A 244 31.46 -16.48 26.82
CA GLU A 244 32.66 -17.19 26.37
C GLU A 244 33.96 -16.49 26.83
N ARG A 245 33.99 -15.15 26.79
CA ARG A 245 35.14 -14.39 27.29
C ARG A 245 35.30 -14.53 28.79
N ALA A 246 34.20 -14.44 29.54
CA ALA A 246 34.22 -14.60 30.99
C ALA A 246 34.64 -16.02 31.41
N GLU A 247 34.21 -17.05 30.67
CA GLU A 247 34.65 -18.43 30.89
C GLU A 247 36.13 -18.59 30.56
N ALA A 248 36.59 -18.10 29.41
CA ALA A 248 38.00 -18.15 29.04
C ALA A 248 38.90 -17.38 30.02
N GLU A 249 38.43 -16.27 30.58
CA GLU A 249 39.15 -15.52 31.62
C GLU A 249 39.23 -16.31 32.93
N ARG A 250 38.14 -16.97 33.34
CA ARG A 250 38.12 -17.86 34.51
C ARG A 250 39.09 -19.04 34.35
N GLU A 251 39.07 -19.71 33.20
CA GLU A 251 39.99 -20.82 32.92
C GLU A 251 41.46 -20.37 32.96
N ARG A 252 41.77 -19.19 32.43
CA ARG A 252 43.13 -18.61 32.51
C ARG A 252 43.53 -18.33 33.94
N ALA A 253 42.66 -17.72 34.74
CA ALA A 253 42.92 -17.41 36.14
C ALA A 253 43.13 -18.70 36.97
N GLU A 254 42.35 -19.75 36.73
CA GLU A 254 42.53 -21.06 37.37
C GLU A 254 43.86 -21.70 36.96
N ALA A 255 44.19 -21.72 35.67
CA ALA A 255 45.45 -22.27 35.18
C ALA A 255 46.68 -21.52 35.72
N GLU A 256 46.61 -20.19 35.84
CA GLU A 256 47.66 -19.38 36.45
C GLU A 256 47.82 -19.70 37.94
N ARG A 257 46.71 -19.83 38.68
CA ARG A 257 46.72 -20.21 40.09
C ARG A 257 47.33 -21.60 40.31
N GLU A 258 47.00 -22.58 39.48
CA GLU A 258 47.62 -23.91 39.54
C GLU A 258 49.12 -23.90 39.24
N ARG A 259 49.57 -23.06 38.29
CA ARG A 259 50.99 -22.89 37.99
C ARG A 259 51.73 -22.23 39.15
N ALA A 260 51.16 -21.18 39.74
CA ALA A 260 51.71 -20.50 40.90
C ALA A 260 51.85 -21.46 42.09
N ASN A 261 50.81 -22.26 42.38
CA ASN A 261 50.85 -23.27 43.43
C ASN A 261 51.97 -24.30 43.19
N ARG A 262 52.07 -24.86 41.97
CA ARG A 262 53.14 -25.82 41.63
C ARG A 262 54.54 -25.22 41.73
N LEU A 263 54.70 -23.95 41.39
CA LEU A 263 55.98 -23.25 41.51
C LEU A 263 56.35 -23.04 42.99
N ALA A 264 55.40 -22.60 43.81
CA ALA A 264 55.57 -22.44 45.25
C ALA A 264 55.97 -23.77 45.92
N ASP A 265 55.33 -24.88 45.56
CA ASP A 265 55.66 -26.21 46.09
C ASP A 265 57.08 -26.64 45.70
N ARG A 266 57.53 -26.37 44.46
CA ARG A 266 58.91 -26.63 44.04
C ARG A 266 59.93 -25.78 44.78
N LEU A 267 59.65 -24.50 45.00
CA LEU A 267 60.53 -23.59 45.76
C LEU A 267 60.69 -24.06 47.21
N ARG A 268 59.58 -24.45 47.87
CA ARG A 268 59.60 -25.06 49.20
C ARG A 268 60.45 -26.33 49.24
N ALA A 269 60.35 -27.19 48.23
CA ALA A 269 61.17 -28.41 48.13
C ALA A 269 62.68 -28.13 47.96
N MET A 270 63.05 -26.95 47.44
CA MET A 270 64.44 -26.48 47.35
C MET A 270 64.90 -25.72 48.61
N GLY A 271 64.06 -25.60 49.63
CA GLY A 271 64.37 -24.89 50.88
C GLY A 271 64.24 -23.37 50.81
N ILE A 272 63.59 -22.82 49.78
CA ILE A 272 63.32 -21.39 49.61
C ILE A 272 61.89 -21.11 50.07
N ASN A 273 61.69 -20.17 51.00
CA ASN A 273 60.35 -19.75 51.41
C ASN A 273 59.73 -18.84 50.33
N PRO A 274 58.66 -19.26 49.61
CA PRO A 274 58.06 -18.46 48.55
C PRO A 274 57.33 -17.21 49.07
N ASP A 275 56.95 -17.21 50.34
CA ASP A 275 56.18 -16.13 50.97
C ASP A 275 57.09 -14.99 51.50
N GLU A 276 58.41 -15.12 51.34
CA GLU A 276 59.44 -14.13 51.74
C GLU A 276 60.18 -13.50 50.54
N LEU A 277 59.75 -13.82 49.30
CA LEU A 277 60.23 -13.24 48.03
C LEU A 277 59.33 -12.11 47.55
#